data_AF-A0A1K1S1S4-F1
#
_entry.id   AF-A0A1K1S1S4-F1
#
_cell.length_a   1.000
_cell.length_b   1.000
_cell.length_c   1.000
_cell.angle_alpha   90.00
_cell.angle_beta   90.00
_cell.angle_gamma   90.00
#
_symmetry.space_group_name_H-M   'P 1'
#
loop_
_entity.id
_entity.type
_entity.pdbx_description
1 polymer ?
#
loop_
_entity_poly.entity_id
_entity_poly.type
_entity_poly.pdbx_seq_one_letter_code
_entity_poly.pdbx_strand_id
1 'polypeptide(L)'
;MTSVEAGLRSLVARGFRFQHIADRQGELTIIVGTYGWPGCCDRIEIHGEHEASAVRTSAETVAWSQDGDTLSVIAALLELPPPAEPSFVDSAGRAGSP
;
A
#
# COMPACT_ATOMS: atom_id res chain seq x y z
N MET A 1 11.84 -18.49 -6.69
CA MET A 1 12.67 -17.36 -6.27
C MET A 1 12.20 -16.15 -7.07
N THR A 2 11.26 -15.38 -6.55
CA THR A 2 10.78 -14.15 -7.19
C THR A 2 11.85 -13.08 -6.95
N SER A 3 12.41 -12.50 -8.00
CA SER A 3 13.29 -11.34 -7.88
C SER A 3 12.47 -10.09 -7.53
N VAL A 4 13.14 -9.03 -7.04
CA VAL A 4 12.51 -7.72 -6.84
C VAL A 4 11.79 -7.25 -8.12
N GLU A 5 12.41 -7.42 -9.29
CA GLU A 5 11.81 -7.09 -10.58
C GLU A 5 10.50 -7.85 -10.85
N ALA A 6 10.48 -9.16 -10.60
CA ALA A 6 9.27 -9.98 -10.78
C ALA A 6 8.15 -9.56 -9.80
N GLY A 7 8.54 -9.21 -8.57
CA GLY A 7 7.63 -8.67 -7.56
C GLY A 7 7.01 -7.33 -7.99
N LEU A 8 7.83 -6.39 -8.45
CA LEU A 8 7.37 -5.09 -8.95
C LEU A 8 6.43 -5.24 -10.14
N ARG A 9 6.74 -6.13 -11.09
CA ARG A 9 5.84 -6.45 -12.22
C ARG A 9 4.49 -6.98 -11.75
N SER A 10 4.49 -7.84 -10.73
CA SER A 10 3.26 -8.37 -10.14
C SER A 10 2.43 -7.27 -9.47
N LEU A 11 3.07 -6.32 -8.78
CA LEU A 11 2.38 -5.15 -8.22
C LEU A 11 1.80 -4.25 -9.31
N VAL A 12 2.55 -3.99 -10.39
CA VAL A 12 2.03 -3.24 -11.56
C VAL A 12 0.82 -3.95 -12.17
N ALA A 13 0.88 -5.28 -12.34
CA ALA A 13 -0.22 -6.07 -12.85
C ALA A 13 -1.47 -6.02 -11.94
N ARG A 14 -1.27 -5.87 -10.62
CA ARG A 14 -2.34 -5.65 -9.64
C ARG A 14 -2.93 -4.23 -9.68
N GLY A 15 -2.23 -3.28 -10.31
CA GLY A 15 -2.69 -1.90 -10.52
C GLY A 15 -1.89 -0.83 -9.77
N PHE A 16 -0.78 -1.20 -9.12
CA PHE A 16 0.11 -0.23 -8.48
C PHE A 16 0.69 0.75 -9.51
N ARG A 17 0.80 2.00 -9.08
CA ARG A 17 1.51 3.06 -9.80
C ARG A 17 2.72 3.49 -9.00
N PHE A 18 3.87 3.58 -9.67
CA PHE A 18 5.15 3.90 -9.03
C PHE A 18 5.62 5.31 -9.41
N GLN A 19 6.21 6.00 -8.45
CA GLN A 19 6.87 7.28 -8.61
C GLN A 19 8.29 7.20 -8.06
N HIS A 20 9.22 7.80 -8.80
CA HIS A 20 10.60 7.95 -8.39
C HIS A 20 10.73 9.32 -7.71
N ILE A 21 11.05 9.32 -6.42
CA ILE A 21 11.32 10.55 -5.67
C ILE A 21 12.83 10.74 -5.66
N ALA A 22 13.27 11.81 -6.30
CA ALA A 22 14.66 12.23 -6.31
C ALA A 22 14.87 13.41 -5.35
N ASP A 23 16.09 13.54 -4.83
CA ASP A 23 16.48 14.68 -4.03
C ASP A 23 16.69 15.95 -4.89
N ARG A 24 17.15 17.03 -4.28
CA ARG A 24 17.44 18.31 -4.97
C ARG A 24 18.57 18.22 -5.98
N GLN A 25 19.38 17.16 -5.94
CA GLN A 25 20.48 16.89 -6.84
C GLN A 25 20.06 15.99 -8.00
N GLY A 26 18.85 15.41 -7.95
CA GLY A 26 18.32 14.50 -8.95
C GLY A 26 18.64 13.03 -8.66
N GLU A 27 19.24 12.72 -7.51
CA GLU A 27 19.56 11.36 -7.10
C GLU A 27 18.33 10.65 -6.53
N LEU A 28 18.06 9.43 -6.99
CA LEU A 28 16.91 8.65 -6.56
C LEU A 28 17.01 8.35 -5.06
N THR A 29 16.07 8.88 -4.28
CA THR A 29 16.03 8.70 -2.83
C THR A 29 15.06 7.58 -2.46
N ILE A 30 13.87 7.53 -3.07
CA ILE A 30 12.81 6.58 -2.72
C ILE A 30 12.00 6.23 -3.97
N ILE A 31 11.60 4.97 -4.09
CA ILE A 31 10.52 4.54 -5.00
C ILE A 31 9.24 4.39 -4.18
N VAL A 32 8.19 5.11 -4.55
CA VAL A 32 6.87 5.01 -3.89
C VAL A 32 5.87 4.37 -4.84
N GLY A 33 5.27 3.26 -4.41
CA GLY A 33 4.17 2.59 -5.10
C GLY A 33 2.85 2.83 -4.37
N THR A 34 1.78 3.10 -5.10
CA THR A 34 0.43 3.23 -4.52
C THR A 34 -0.62 2.48 -5.34
N TYR A 35 -1.60 1.89 -4.64
CA TYR A 35 -2.79 1.30 -5.23
C TYR A 35 -4.04 1.66 -4.41
N GLY A 36 -4.99 2.32 -5.06
CA GLY A 36 -6.23 2.77 -4.44
C GLY A 36 -7.33 1.73 -4.56
N TRP A 37 -7.97 1.42 -3.44
CA TRP A 37 -9.23 0.70 -3.35
C TRP A 37 -10.38 1.67 -3.02
N PRO A 38 -11.64 1.29 -3.19
CA PRO A 38 -12.75 2.02 -2.59
C PRO A 38 -12.59 2.09 -1.05
N GLY A 39 -12.30 3.27 -0.52
CA GLY A 39 -12.16 3.50 0.93
C GLY A 39 -10.83 3.09 1.57
N CYS A 40 -9.93 2.42 0.84
CA CYS A 40 -8.61 2.01 1.34
C CYS A 40 -7.48 2.38 0.34
N CYS A 41 -6.25 2.49 0.83
CA CYS A 41 -5.08 2.72 -0.03
C CYS A 41 -3.92 1.83 0.44
N ASP A 42 -3.30 1.13 -0.51
CA ASP A 42 -2.04 0.44 -0.30
C ASP A 42 -0.89 1.33 -0.77
N ARG A 43 0.14 1.45 0.07
CA ARG A 43 1.37 2.19 -0.23
C ARG A 43 2.58 1.33 0.09
N ILE A 44 3.59 1.39 -0.75
CA ILE A 44 4.92 0.82 -0.53
C ILE A 44 5.97 1.90 -0.77
N GLU A 45 6.95 1.99 0.12
CA GLU A 45 8.13 2.84 0.00
C GLU A 45 9.37 1.96 -0.02
N ILE A 46 10.22 2.16 -1.01
CA ILE A 46 11.44 1.38 -1.21
C ILE A 46 12.62 2.37 -1.18
N HIS A 47 13.48 2.21 -0.19
CA HIS A 47 14.71 3.00 -0.01
C HIS A 47 15.93 2.27 -0.56
N GLY A 48 15.83 0.95 -0.74
CA GLY A 48 16.85 0.10 -1.33
C GLY A 48 16.49 -1.37 -1.19
N GLU A 49 17.36 -2.27 -1.65
CA GLU A 49 17.10 -3.72 -1.64
C GLU A 49 16.74 -4.25 -0.24
N HIS A 50 17.35 -3.70 0.81
CA HIS A 50 17.20 -4.16 2.19
C HIS A 50 16.30 -3.29 3.06
N GLU A 51 15.71 -2.24 2.48
CA GLU A 51 14.88 -1.29 3.23
C GLU A 51 13.66 -0.88 2.43
N ALA A 52 12.52 -1.40 2.85
CA ALA A 52 11.20 -1.05 2.36
C ALA A 52 10.17 -1.09 3.49
N SER A 53 9.09 -0.33 3.31
CA SER A 53 7.91 -0.36 4.16
C SER A 53 6.66 -0.38 3.29
N ALA A 54 5.60 -1.02 3.77
CA ALA A 54 4.29 -0.97 3.14
C ALA A 54 3.20 -0.80 4.18
N VAL A 55 2.16 -0.07 3.81
CA VAL A 55 1.00 0.19 4.66
C VAL A 55 -0.29 0.08 3.85
N ARG A 56 -1.34 -0.44 4.48
CA ARG A 56 -2.73 -0.25 4.04
C ARG A 56 -3.39 0.73 4.99
N THR A 57 -3.96 1.80 4.44
CA THR A 57 -4.76 2.76 5.21
C THR A 57 -6.23 2.66 4.84
N SER A 58 -7.11 2.85 5.82
CA SER A 58 -8.58 2.91 5.68
C SER A 58 -9.09 4.06 6.54
N ALA A 59 -9.80 5.03 5.95
CA ALA A 59 -10.30 6.22 6.64
C ALA A 59 -9.25 6.84 7.60
N GLU A 60 -8.02 7.03 7.10
CA GLU A 60 -6.86 7.58 7.83
C GLU A 60 -6.27 6.70 8.96
N THR A 61 -6.80 5.49 9.18
CA THR A 61 -6.25 4.51 10.11
C THR A 61 -5.38 3.48 9.40
N VAL A 62 -4.30 3.03 10.04
CA VAL A 62 -3.46 1.93 9.53
C VAL A 62 -4.19 0.61 9.77
N ALA A 63 -4.63 -0.04 8.70
CA ALA A 63 -5.30 -1.33 8.76
C ALA A 63 -4.30 -2.51 8.68
N TRP A 64 -3.13 -2.26 8.09
CA TRP A 64 -2.03 -3.22 7.98
C TRP A 64 -0.71 -2.49 7.70
N SER A 65 0.40 -3.04 8.17
CA SER A 65 1.74 -2.54 7.87
C SER A 65 2.79 -3.65 7.88
N GLN A 66 3.84 -3.51 7.07
CA GLN A 66 4.99 -4.40 7.04
C GLN A 66 6.26 -3.62 6.71
N ASP A 67 7.33 -3.88 7.44
CA ASP A 67 8.67 -3.36 7.18
C ASP A 67 9.65 -4.52 6.93
N GLY A 68 10.74 -4.26 6.20
CA GLY A 68 11.80 -5.23 5.98
C GLY A 68 12.57 -5.02 4.68
N ASP A 69 13.15 -6.10 4.15
CA ASP A 69 13.73 -6.06 2.81
C ASP A 69 12.66 -5.93 1.73
N THR A 70 13.05 -5.38 0.58
CA THR A 70 12.13 -5.10 -0.52
C THR A 70 11.36 -6.34 -0.98
N LEU A 71 12.03 -7.49 -1.03
CA LEU A 71 11.39 -8.70 -1.53
C LEU A 71 10.32 -9.22 -0.56
N SER A 72 10.63 -9.23 0.74
CA SER A 72 9.71 -9.65 1.79
C SER A 72 8.49 -8.72 1.86
N VAL A 73 8.68 -7.41 1.76
CA VAL A 73 7.58 -6.42 1.80
C VAL A 73 6.69 -6.57 0.56
N ILE A 74 7.26 -6.74 -0.64
CA ILE A 74 6.48 -6.98 -1.86
C ILE A 74 5.67 -8.29 -1.74
N ALA A 75 6.29 -9.36 -1.24
CA ALA A 75 5.60 -10.63 -1.07
C ALA A 75 4.39 -10.49 -0.12
N ALA A 76 4.59 -9.85 1.03
CA ALA A 76 3.53 -9.63 2.00
C ALA A 76 2.37 -8.78 1.42
N LEU A 77 2.69 -7.76 0.61
CA LEU A 77 1.70 -6.92 -0.04
C LEU A 77 0.90 -7.67 -1.12
N LEU A 78 1.54 -8.59 -1.85
CA LEU A 78 0.89 -9.43 -2.84
C LEU A 78 -0.03 -10.49 -2.20
N GLU A 79 0.34 -11.01 -1.04
CA GLU A 79 -0.48 -11.96 -0.26
C GLU A 79 -1.67 -11.30 0.43
N LEU A 80 -1.64 -9.98 0.61
CA LEU A 80 -2.72 -9.25 1.26
C LEU A 80 -4.02 -9.38 0.44
N PRO A 81 -5.13 -9.86 1.04
CA PRO A 81 -6.40 -9.96 0.34
C PRO A 81 -6.93 -8.56 -0.02
N PRO A 82 -7.90 -8.44 -0.95
CA PRO A 82 -8.67 -7.21 -1.09
C PRO A 82 -9.22 -6.74 0.26
N PRO A 83 -9.27 -5.44 0.55
CA PRO A 83 -9.90 -4.95 1.76
C PRO A 83 -11.37 -5.39 1.76
N ALA A 84 -11.88 -5.79 2.92
CA ALA A 84 -13.31 -5.99 3.07
C ALA A 84 -14.02 -4.70 2.66
N GLU A 85 -15.15 -4.81 1.96
CA GLU A 85 -15.96 -3.62 1.68
C GLU A 85 -16.19 -2.88 2.99
N PRO A 86 -16.01 -1.55 3.03
CA PRO A 86 -16.35 -0.79 4.21
C PRO A 86 -17.81 -1.12 4.51
N SER A 87 -18.05 -1.86 5.59
CA SER A 87 -19.39 -2.12 6.05
C SER A 87 -19.97 -0.74 6.32
N PHE A 88 -20.87 -0.31 5.44
CA PHE A 88 -21.69 0.88 5.65
C PHE A 88 -22.62 0.53 6.81
N VAL A 89 -22.07 0.48 8.03
CA VAL A 89 -22.88 0.37 9.23
C VAL A 89 -23.48 1.75 9.38
N ASP A 90 -24.73 1.79 8.95
CA ASP A 90 -25.62 2.92 8.88
C ASP A 90 -25.57 3.74 10.17
N SER A 91 -24.88 4.88 10.11
CA SER A 91 -24.92 5.88 11.20
C SER A 91 -26.27 6.60 11.27
N ALA A 92 -27.26 6.27 10.43
CA ALA A 92 -28.64 6.77 10.55
C ALA A 92 -29.44 5.98 11.60
N GLY A 93 -28.93 5.93 12.83
CA GLY A 93 -29.43 5.04 13.87
C GLY A 93 -29.76 5.68 15.22
N ARG A 94 -29.95 7.00 15.34
CA ARG A 94 -30.67 7.58 16.51
C ARG A 94 -31.08 9.05 16.34
N ALA A 95 -32.15 9.28 15.60
CA ALA A 95 -32.99 10.46 15.80
C ALA A 95 -34.47 10.06 15.65
N GLY A 96 -34.99 9.35 16.65
CA GLY A 96 -36.44 9.28 16.93
C GLY A 96 -36.62 9.69 18.38
N SER A 97 -37.11 10.91 18.65
CA SER A 97 -38.53 11.33 18.72
C SER A 97 -39.03 11.29 20.17
N PRO A 98 -40.13 11.97 20.53
CA PRO A 98 -40.68 13.27 20.11
C PRO A 98 -40.61 14.33 21.23
#